data_AF-A0A6B0ZG04-F1
#
_entry.id   AF-A0A6B0ZG04-F1
#
_cell.length_a   1.000
_cell.length_b   1.000
_cell.length_c   1.000
_cell.angle_alpha   90.00
_cell.angle_beta   90.00
_cell.angle_gamma   90.00
#
_symmetry.space_group_name_H-M   'P 1'
#
loop_
_entity.id
_entity.type
_entity.pdbx_description
1 polymer ?
#
loop_
_entity_poly.entity_id
_entity_poly.type
_entity_poly.pdbx_seq_one_letter_code
_entity_poly.pdbx_strand_id
1 'polypeptide(L)' 'FYEIPIELHSPAEIHLTNMASGRTFSAGRINYDVLAASFFGQ' A
#
# COMPACT_ATOMS: atom_id res chain seq x y z
N PHE A 1 5.44 19.36 0.17
CA PHE A 1 4.93 18.30 1.06
C PHE A 1 3.44 18.44 1.32
N TYR A 2 2.95 19.57 1.84
CA TYR A 2 1.53 19.79 2.16
C TYR A 2 0.57 19.83 0.96
N GLU A 3 1.10 19.89 -0.26
CA GLU A 3 0.31 19.84 -1.50
C GLU A 3 0.11 18.41 -2.03
N ILE A 4 0.68 17.41 -1.36
CA ILE A 4 0.50 16.00 -1.71
C ILE A 4 -0.76 15.50 -0.99
N PRO A 5 -1.67 14.80 -1.68
CA PRO A 5 -2.84 14.19 -1.04
C PRO A 5 -2.40 13.26 0.09
N ILE A 6 -2.97 13.43 1.28
CA ILE A 6 -2.53 12.72 2.48
C ILE A 6 -2.69 11.20 2.34
N GLU A 7 -3.69 10.77 1.59
CA GLU A 7 -3.98 9.38 1.27
C GLU A 7 -2.85 8.70 0.48
N LEU A 8 -1.99 9.47 -0.19
CA LEU A 8 -0.81 8.93 -0.88
C LEU A 8 0.23 8.37 0.11
N HIS A 9 0.17 8.78 1.38
CA HIS A 9 1.00 8.24 2.46
C HIS A 9 0.39 6.98 3.09
N SER A 10 -0.07 6.04 2.25
CA SER A 10 -0.64 4.76 2.67
C SER A 10 0.22 3.57 2.20
N PRO A 11 0.14 2.40 2.88
CA PRO A 11 0.80 1.19 2.43
C PRO A 11 0.26 0.69 1.09
N ALA A 12 1.10 0.02 0.30
CA ALA A 12 0.71 -0.55 -0.99
C ALA A 12 -0.22 -1.78 -0.86
N GLU A 13 -0.09 -2.56 0.22
CA GLU A 13 -0.91 -3.73 0.49
C GLU A 13 -1.17 -3.86 2.00
N ILE A 14 -2.41 -4.22 2.37
CA ILE A 14 -2.83 -4.43 3.75
C ILE A 14 -3.55 -5.77 3.91
N HIS A 15 -3.38 -6.35 5.09
CA HIS A 15 -4.13 -7.51 5.58
C HIS A 15 -4.65 -7.17 6.96
N LEU A 16 -5.97 -7.06 7.10
CA LEU A 16 -6.64 -6.67 8.33
C LEU A 16 -7.46 -7.83 8.87
N THR A 17 -7.10 -8.33 10.05
CA THR A 17 -7.84 -9.37 10.75
C THR A 17 -8.73 -8.76 11.81
N ASN A 18 -10.04 -9.00 11.68
CA ASN A 18 -11.01 -8.59 12.67
C ASN A 18 -11.04 -9.61 13.83
N MET A 19 -10.67 -9.18 15.03
CA MET A 19 -10.59 -10.07 16.20
C MET A 19 -11.94 -10.60 16.70
N ALA A 20 -13.03 -9.86 16.49
CA ALA A 20 -14.37 -10.28 16.94
C ALA A 20 -14.98 -11.38 16.05
N SER A 21 -14.63 -11.38 14.76
CA SER A 21 -15.16 -12.34 13.78
C SER A 21 -14.14 -13.37 13.30
N GLY A 22 -12.85 -13.14 13.54
CA GLY A 22 -11.74 -13.94 13.01
C GLY A 22 -11.52 -13.80 11.49
N ARG A 23 -12.28 -12.94 10.79
CA ARG A 23 -12.18 -12.78 9.33
C ARG A 23 -11.03 -11.84 8.97
N THR A 24 -10.33 -12.17 7.89
CA THR A 24 -9.28 -11.33 7.31
C THR A 24 -9.75 -10.70 6.00
N PHE A 25 -9.42 -9.42 5.83
CA PHE A 25 -9.66 -8.64 4.62
C PHE A 25 -8.31 -8.21 4.05
N SER A 26 -8.16 -8.30 2.73
CA SER A 26 -6.94 -7.91 2.04
C SER A 26 -7.26 -6.88 0.97
N ALA A 27 -6.41 -5.86 0.82
CA ALA A 27 -6.57 -4.81 -0.18
C ALA A 27 -5.22 -4.27 -0.64
N GLY A 28 -5.16 -3.82 -1.89
CA GLY A 28 -3.95 -3.31 -2.51
C GLY A 28 -3.09 -4.40 -3.15
N ARG A 29 -1.89 -4.00 -3.62
CA ARG A 29 -0.85 -4.87 -4.17
C ARG A 29 0.47 -4.11 -4.23
N ILE A 30 1.58 -4.82 -4.11
CA ILE A 30 2.90 -4.25 -4.42
C ILE A 30 2.99 -3.91 -5.91
N ASN A 31 3.47 -2.70 -6.23
CA ASN A 31 3.75 -2.28 -7.60
C ASN A 31 5.26 -2.33 -7.87
N TYR A 32 5.71 -3.45 -8.44
CA TYR A 32 7.13 -3.66 -8.71
C TYR A 32 7.67 -2.79 -9.85
N ASP A 33 6.85 -2.41 -10.82
CA ASP A 33 7.27 -1.53 -11.92
C ASP A 33 7.65 -0.15 -11.36
N VAL A 34 6.84 0.40 -10.45
CA VAL A 34 7.13 1.67 -9.76
C VAL A 34 8.36 1.54 -8.86
N LEU A 35 8.54 0.41 -8.18
CA LEU A 35 9.75 0.18 -7.37
C LEU A 35 11.01 0.12 -8.24
N ALA A 36 10.96 -0.55 -9.38
CA ALA A 36 12.07 -0.64 -10.32
C ALA A 36 12.44 0.75 -10.86
N ALA A 37 11.45 1.52 -11.29
CA ALA A 37 11.66 2.90 -11.73
C ALA A 37 12.21 3.79 -10.60
N SER A 38 11.68 3.68 -9.38
CA SER A 38 12.08 4.52 -8.25
C SER A 38 13.49 4.23 -7.74
N PHE A 39 13.92 2.96 -7.74
CA PHE A 39 15.22 2.57 -7.20
C PHE A 39 16.33 2.51 -8.26
N PHE A 40 15.99 2.25 -9.52
CA PHE A 40 16.97 1.98 -10.58
C PHE A 40 16.80 2.84 -11.83
N GLY A 41 15.75 3.68 -11.93
CA GLY A 41 15.52 4.56 -13.08
C GLY A 41 15.17 3.82 -14.38
N GLN A 42 14.65 2.59 -14.27
CA GLN A 42 14.19 1.77 -15.41
C GLN A 42 12.76 2.10 -15.83
#